data_AF-A0A401TRQ5-F1
#
_entry.id   AF-A0A401TRQ5-F1
#
_cell.length_a   1.000
_cell.length_b   1.000
_cell.length_c   1.000
_cell.angle_alpha   90.00
_cell.angle_beta   90.00
_cell.angle_gamma   90.00
#
_symmetry.space_group_name_H-M   'P 1'
#
loop_
_entity.id
_entity.type
_entity.pdbx_description
1 polymer ?
#
loop_
_entity_poly.entity_id
_entity_poly.type
_entity_poly.pdbx_seq_one_letter_code
_entity_poly.pdbx_strand_id
1 'polypeptide(L)'
;LSLPATGGFGDFTAPAGGRGGQVDIVASNLEILAPGSTAAPGMTGLLANALDSIGAQSILIGGTRSLYGNVLTITPAAQQLQIDSGAVLTAPEIMLTASTAITVGAGALIDTTSFGAISTLFPNDPKTGKTLGSIALARVSGGGAGAFVLASNAPVLPVTLPAGSGASKLSIGAGAQVLGGGEVALSASNTISMDPSARLAAPTVMVSVPVINFGTGGASGFNLSASLLAQLSEGDPLRNLPATGNLVLSASTAINVYGSVDLGDLDPVTGQPLLAALTLSASAINGFGAATDSVKLRA
;
A
#
# COMPACT_ATOMS: atom_id res chain seq x y z
N LEU A 1 22.93 7.78 -16.25
CA LEU A 1 21.93 8.78 -16.65
C LEU A 1 22.33 10.10 -15.98
N SER A 2 23.08 10.98 -16.66
CA SER A 2 23.33 12.34 -16.15
C SER A 2 22.21 13.23 -16.65
N LEU A 3 21.44 13.82 -15.73
CA LEU A 3 20.33 14.70 -16.08
C LEU A 3 20.89 16.10 -16.38
N PRO A 4 20.76 16.62 -17.61
CA PRO A 4 21.08 18.01 -17.90
C PRO A 4 20.02 18.93 -17.30
N ALA A 5 20.43 20.16 -16.95
CA ALA A 5 19.67 21.18 -16.23
C ALA A 5 18.43 21.73 -16.98
N THR A 6 18.02 21.11 -18.08
CA THR A 6 16.82 21.44 -18.86
C THR A 6 16.16 20.15 -19.30
N GLY A 7 15.11 19.75 -18.57
CA GLY A 7 14.13 18.68 -18.89
C GLY A 7 14.63 17.51 -19.73
N GLY A 8 14.90 16.37 -19.09
CA GLY A 8 15.08 15.10 -19.80
C GLY A 8 13.72 14.53 -20.23
N PHE A 9 13.56 14.23 -21.52
CA PHE A 9 12.46 13.40 -22.00
C PHE A 9 12.91 11.94 -21.99
N GLY A 10 12.19 11.08 -21.27
CA GLY A 10 12.31 9.62 -21.36
C GLY A 10 11.07 9.06 -22.03
N ASP A 11 11.23 8.21 -23.04
CA ASP A 11 10.12 7.41 -23.56
C ASP A 11 9.94 6.18 -22.64
N PHE A 12 8.86 6.19 -21.88
CA PHE A 12 8.48 5.10 -20.98
C PHE A 12 7.33 4.26 -21.56
N THR A 13 7.01 4.40 -22.84
CA THR A 13 6.04 3.53 -23.51
C THR A 13 6.61 2.12 -23.71
N ALA A 14 5.74 1.11 -23.73
CA ALA A 14 6.13 -0.28 -23.96
C ALA A 14 5.43 -0.86 -25.19
N PRO A 15 6.07 -1.81 -25.91
CA PRO A 15 5.40 -2.67 -26.87
C PRO A 15 4.27 -3.47 -26.20
N ALA A 16 3.31 -3.95 -27.00
CA ALA A 16 2.24 -4.82 -26.51
C ALA A 16 2.80 -6.04 -25.75
N GLY A 17 2.36 -6.23 -24.51
CA GLY A 17 2.83 -7.31 -23.62
C GLY A 17 4.11 -7.01 -22.83
N GLY A 18 4.74 -5.85 -23.04
CA GLY A 18 5.86 -5.35 -22.24
C GLY A 18 5.40 -4.50 -21.04
N ARG A 19 6.25 -4.38 -20.01
CA ARG A 19 6.02 -3.40 -18.94
C ARG A 19 6.43 -2.03 -19.45
N GLY A 20 5.58 -1.03 -19.26
CA GLY A 20 5.95 0.37 -19.38
C GLY A 20 7.14 0.72 -18.48
N GLY A 21 7.69 1.89 -18.73
CA GLY A 21 8.86 2.38 -18.02
C GLY A 21 8.71 2.37 -16.52
N GLN A 22 9.82 2.12 -15.84
CA GLN A 22 9.91 2.12 -14.39
C GLN A 22 10.91 3.18 -13.95
N VAL A 23 10.59 3.86 -12.86
CA VAL A 23 11.52 4.76 -12.20
C VAL A 23 11.63 4.39 -10.74
N ASP A 24 12.87 4.35 -10.26
CA ASP A 24 13.24 4.15 -8.86
C ASP A 24 13.95 5.43 -8.39
N ILE A 25 13.40 6.08 -7.36
CA ILE A 25 13.93 7.34 -6.82
C ILE A 25 14.45 7.09 -5.42
N VAL A 26 15.71 7.44 -5.19
CA VAL A 26 16.42 7.10 -3.96
C VAL A 26 17.10 8.33 -3.37
N ALA A 27 16.83 8.59 -2.10
CA ALA A 27 17.62 9.41 -1.20
C ALA A 27 17.38 8.94 0.23
N SER A 28 18.24 9.35 1.18
CA SER A 28 18.11 8.91 2.58
C SER A 28 16.84 9.43 3.26
N ASN A 29 16.46 10.68 3.02
CA ASN A 29 15.24 11.29 3.54
C ASN A 29 14.53 11.98 2.39
N LEU A 30 13.31 11.54 2.07
CA LEU A 30 12.54 11.99 0.91
C LEU A 30 11.23 12.64 1.35
N GLU A 31 10.86 13.73 0.69
CA GLU A 31 9.58 14.41 0.92
C GLU A 31 8.93 14.71 -0.43
N ILE A 32 7.70 14.23 -0.61
CA ILE A 32 6.88 14.51 -1.78
C ILE A 32 6.07 15.77 -1.47
N LEU A 33 6.42 16.85 -2.16
CA LEU A 33 5.93 18.19 -1.88
C LEU A 33 4.59 18.44 -2.56
N ALA A 34 3.69 19.08 -1.82
CA ALA A 34 2.51 19.71 -2.38
C ALA A 34 2.91 20.95 -3.24
N PRO A 35 2.05 21.40 -4.17
CA PRO A 35 2.34 22.57 -4.99
C PRO A 35 2.69 23.81 -4.15
N GLY A 36 3.86 24.41 -4.40
CA GLY A 36 4.32 25.61 -3.70
C GLY A 36 4.93 25.35 -2.32
N SER A 37 4.96 24.11 -1.83
CA SER A 37 5.65 23.75 -0.60
C SER A 37 7.17 23.72 -0.78
N THR A 38 7.89 23.83 0.33
CA THR A 38 9.34 23.68 0.41
C THR A 38 9.69 22.53 1.31
N ALA A 39 10.73 21.77 0.96
CA ALA A 39 11.18 20.65 1.77
C ALA A 39 11.55 21.07 3.20
N ALA A 40 11.13 20.25 4.16
CA ALA A 40 11.54 20.38 5.55
C ALA A 40 13.06 20.22 5.68
N PRO A 41 13.67 20.84 6.71
CA PRO A 41 15.12 20.74 6.93
C PRO A 41 15.60 19.28 6.98
N GLY A 42 16.60 18.96 6.15
CA GLY A 42 17.19 17.61 6.07
C GLY A 42 16.47 16.62 5.15
N MET A 43 15.36 17.04 4.52
CA MET A 43 14.64 16.27 3.51
C MET A 43 15.08 16.63 2.09
N THR A 44 15.07 15.65 1.19
CA THR A 44 15.17 15.87 -0.25
C THR A 44 13.77 15.99 -0.82
N GLY A 45 13.38 17.20 -1.20
CA GLY A 45 12.06 17.50 -1.76
C GLY A 45 11.91 17.07 -3.21
N LEU A 46 10.79 16.42 -3.52
CA LEU A 46 10.36 16.03 -4.85
C LEU A 46 8.96 16.61 -5.10
N LEU A 47 8.80 17.46 -6.11
CA LEU A 47 7.47 17.99 -6.44
C LEU A 47 6.59 16.87 -6.99
N ALA A 48 5.38 16.70 -6.44
CA ALA A 48 4.49 15.62 -6.85
C ALA A 48 4.12 15.70 -8.34
N ASN A 49 3.83 16.90 -8.86
CA ASN A 49 3.53 17.10 -10.28
C ASN A 49 4.70 16.75 -11.21
N ALA A 50 5.95 16.88 -10.75
CA ALA A 50 7.12 16.48 -11.51
C ALA A 50 7.21 14.95 -11.58
N LEU A 51 6.88 14.24 -10.49
CA LEU A 51 6.81 12.79 -10.45
C LEU A 51 5.71 12.26 -11.38
N ASP A 52 4.53 12.85 -11.33
CA ASP A 52 3.40 12.51 -12.20
C ASP A 52 3.76 12.71 -13.68
N SER A 53 4.53 13.76 -13.99
CA SER A 53 4.96 14.08 -15.36
C SER A 53 6.04 13.15 -15.93
N ILE A 54 6.62 12.26 -15.11
CA ILE A 54 7.61 11.28 -15.59
C ILE A 54 7.00 10.40 -16.69
N GLY A 55 5.71 10.05 -16.58
CA GLY A 55 5.05 9.16 -17.53
C GLY A 55 5.48 7.70 -17.42
N ALA A 56 6.19 7.33 -16.34
CA ALA A 56 6.50 5.95 -16.02
C ALA A 56 5.22 5.20 -15.67
N GLN A 57 5.11 3.94 -16.12
CA GLN A 57 4.02 3.07 -15.70
C GLN A 57 4.10 2.73 -14.21
N SER A 58 5.32 2.66 -13.67
CA SER A 58 5.54 2.33 -12.26
C SER A 58 6.62 3.20 -11.62
N ILE A 59 6.27 3.87 -10.53
CA ILE A 59 7.18 4.73 -9.77
C ILE A 59 7.44 4.08 -8.40
N LEU A 60 8.70 3.83 -8.07
CA LEU A 60 9.16 3.47 -6.72
C LEU A 60 9.87 4.65 -6.10
N ILE A 61 9.47 5.03 -4.91
CA ILE A 61 10.08 6.12 -4.15
C ILE A 61 10.62 5.56 -2.83
N GLY A 62 11.89 5.86 -2.57
CA GLY A 62 12.59 5.47 -1.34
C GLY A 62 13.25 4.10 -1.36
N GLY A 63 13.35 3.44 -2.51
CA GLY A 63 14.01 2.14 -2.64
C GLY A 63 14.42 1.79 -4.06
N THR A 64 14.97 0.60 -4.21
CA THR A 64 15.36 0.02 -5.50
C THR A 64 14.65 -1.30 -5.74
N ARG A 65 14.35 -1.60 -7.01
CA ARG A 65 13.80 -2.88 -7.44
C ARG A 65 14.90 -3.80 -7.96
N SER A 66 14.82 -5.08 -7.58
CA SER A 66 15.60 -6.15 -8.19
C SER A 66 14.70 -7.34 -8.46
N LEU A 67 14.71 -7.84 -9.69
CA LEU A 67 13.94 -9.02 -10.07
C LEU A 67 14.83 -10.26 -9.97
N TYR A 68 14.44 -11.24 -9.16
CA TYR A 68 15.08 -12.55 -9.11
C TYR A 68 14.04 -13.66 -9.28
N GLY A 69 14.18 -14.46 -10.33
CA GLY A 69 13.17 -15.44 -10.70
C GLY A 69 11.83 -14.77 -11.02
N ASN A 70 10.79 -15.06 -10.23
CA ASN A 70 9.47 -14.44 -10.32
C ASN A 70 9.15 -13.53 -9.12
N VAL A 71 10.17 -13.07 -8.39
CA VAL A 71 9.99 -12.22 -7.22
C VAL A 71 10.62 -10.84 -7.47
N LEU A 72 9.79 -9.81 -7.41
CA LEU A 72 10.23 -8.41 -7.43
C LEU A 72 10.62 -8.02 -6.01
N THR A 73 11.92 -7.96 -5.76
CA THR A 73 12.45 -7.57 -4.46
C THR A 73 12.56 -6.05 -4.39
N ILE A 74 11.88 -5.45 -3.42
CA ILE A 74 11.95 -4.02 -3.10
C ILE A 74 12.92 -3.84 -1.94
N THR A 75 14.04 -3.17 -2.18
CA THR A 75 15.02 -2.86 -1.13
C THR A 75 14.84 -1.43 -0.66
N PRO A 76 14.44 -1.19 0.60
CA PRO A 76 14.38 0.16 1.15
C PRO A 76 15.77 0.79 1.15
N ALA A 77 15.86 2.01 0.65
CA ALA A 77 17.08 2.83 0.64
C ALA A 77 16.89 4.14 1.40
N ALA A 78 15.66 4.67 1.45
CA ALA A 78 15.29 5.76 2.33
C ALA A 78 15.17 5.28 3.79
N GLN A 79 15.50 6.16 4.72
CA GLN A 79 15.18 6.04 6.13
C GLN A 79 13.76 6.54 6.38
N GLN A 80 13.46 7.73 5.85
CA GLN A 80 12.17 8.37 5.98
C GLN A 80 11.64 8.80 4.62
N LEU A 81 10.33 8.62 4.45
CA LEU A 81 9.57 9.13 3.32
C LEU A 81 8.34 9.85 3.85
N GLN A 82 8.17 11.11 3.45
CA GLN A 82 7.00 11.91 3.76
C GLN A 82 6.27 12.28 2.48
N ILE A 83 4.95 12.26 2.53
CA ILE A 83 4.08 12.91 1.56
C ILE A 83 3.45 14.09 2.26
N ASP A 84 3.62 15.29 1.73
CA ASP A 84 3.08 16.49 2.33
C ASP A 84 1.56 16.49 2.37
N SER A 85 1.03 17.28 3.31
CA SER A 85 -0.39 17.54 3.37
C SER A 85 -0.89 18.10 2.04
N GLY A 86 -1.95 17.49 1.49
CA GLY A 86 -2.54 17.88 0.21
C GLY A 86 -1.69 17.58 -1.03
N ALA A 87 -0.54 16.92 -0.91
CA ALA A 87 0.21 16.48 -2.07
C ALA A 87 -0.58 15.37 -2.80
N VAL A 88 -0.55 15.42 -4.14
CA VAL A 88 -1.27 14.49 -5.00
C VAL A 88 -0.24 13.78 -5.88
N LEU A 89 -0.18 12.46 -5.77
CA LEU A 89 0.72 11.60 -6.53
C LEU A 89 -0.10 10.65 -7.40
N THR A 90 0.14 10.68 -8.70
CA THR A 90 -0.61 9.91 -9.69
C THR A 90 0.31 9.16 -10.64
N ALA A 91 0.08 7.86 -10.80
CA ALA A 91 0.71 6.99 -11.79
C ALA A 91 -0.09 5.69 -11.93
N PRO A 92 0.09 4.88 -12.98
CA PRO A 92 -0.57 3.56 -13.06
C PRO A 92 -0.20 2.60 -11.92
N GLU A 93 1.00 2.74 -11.36
CA GLU A 93 1.48 2.02 -10.19
C GLU A 93 2.44 2.88 -9.36
N ILE A 94 2.19 2.94 -8.07
CA ILE A 94 2.98 3.70 -7.10
C ILE A 94 3.43 2.76 -6.00
N MET A 95 4.74 2.68 -5.77
CA MET A 95 5.37 1.98 -4.67
C MET A 95 6.15 2.96 -3.80
N LEU A 96 5.93 2.92 -2.51
CA LEU A 96 6.64 3.73 -1.53
C LEU A 96 7.32 2.81 -0.54
N THR A 97 8.59 3.07 -0.23
CA THR A 97 9.28 2.29 0.79
C THR A 97 10.26 3.14 1.59
N ALA A 98 10.38 2.83 2.88
CA ALA A 98 11.37 3.44 3.77
C ALA A 98 11.71 2.46 4.89
N SER A 99 12.95 2.48 5.37
CA SER A 99 13.40 1.57 6.42
C SER A 99 12.87 1.91 7.81
N THR A 100 12.57 3.19 8.07
CA THR A 100 12.08 3.66 9.38
C THR A 100 10.63 4.11 9.33
N ALA A 101 10.27 5.03 8.44
CA ALA A 101 8.92 5.58 8.43
C ALA A 101 8.44 6.02 7.04
N ILE A 102 7.17 5.72 6.76
CA ILE A 102 6.38 6.41 5.72
C ILE A 102 5.30 7.23 6.42
N THR A 103 5.23 8.52 6.12
CA THR A 103 4.16 9.41 6.60
C THR A 103 3.39 9.97 5.42
N VAL A 104 2.10 9.67 5.34
CA VAL A 104 1.17 10.27 4.38
C VAL A 104 0.45 11.41 5.10
N GLY A 105 0.75 12.65 4.71
CA GLY A 105 0.21 13.86 5.33
C GLY A 105 -1.30 14.00 5.17
N ALA A 106 -1.90 14.88 5.98
CA ALA A 106 -3.34 15.11 5.96
C ALA A 106 -3.84 15.54 4.56
N GLY A 107 -4.93 14.95 4.09
CA GLY A 107 -5.50 15.24 2.77
C GLY A 107 -4.62 14.88 1.58
N ALA A 108 -3.47 14.21 1.78
CA ALA A 108 -2.65 13.73 0.67
C ALA A 108 -3.37 12.63 -0.10
N LEU A 109 -3.09 12.53 -1.40
CA LEU A 109 -3.72 11.60 -2.31
C LEU A 109 -2.65 10.78 -3.05
N ILE A 110 -2.74 9.46 -2.93
CA ILE A 110 -2.04 8.50 -3.80
C ILE A 110 -3.13 7.87 -4.67
N ASP A 111 -3.08 8.08 -5.98
CA ASP A 111 -4.17 7.70 -6.87
C ASP A 111 -3.67 7.08 -8.18
N THR A 112 -4.05 5.83 -8.42
CA THR A 112 -3.80 5.15 -9.71
C THR A 112 -5.05 5.03 -10.58
N THR A 113 -6.20 5.48 -10.08
CA THR A 113 -7.53 5.17 -10.64
C THR A 113 -7.86 5.99 -11.90
N SER A 114 -7.14 7.09 -12.12
CA SER A 114 -7.20 7.85 -13.37
C SER A 114 -6.52 7.15 -14.56
N PHE A 115 -5.86 6.01 -14.33
CA PHE A 115 -5.17 5.24 -15.36
C PHE A 115 -5.90 3.94 -15.69
N GLY A 116 -5.68 3.42 -16.89
CA GLY A 116 -6.18 2.11 -17.29
C GLY A 116 -5.50 0.97 -16.52
N ALA A 117 -6.05 -0.24 -16.68
CA ALA A 117 -5.43 -1.47 -16.17
C ALA A 117 -4.02 -1.64 -16.74
N ILE A 118 -3.07 -2.05 -15.90
CA ILE A 118 -1.76 -2.50 -16.37
C ILE A 118 -1.96 -3.92 -16.93
N SER A 119 -1.89 -4.02 -18.26
CA SER A 119 -2.09 -5.27 -18.98
C SER A 119 -0.99 -6.27 -18.63
N THR A 120 -1.35 -7.28 -17.82
CA THR A 120 -0.59 -8.49 -17.47
C THR A 120 0.56 -8.33 -16.47
N LEU A 121 0.75 -9.38 -15.66
CA LEU A 121 2.00 -9.63 -14.96
C LEU A 121 3.09 -9.77 -16.02
N PHE A 122 4.02 -8.83 -16.06
CA PHE A 122 5.03 -8.77 -17.11
C PHE A 122 5.82 -10.10 -17.19
N PRO A 123 6.08 -10.62 -18.39
CA PRO A 123 6.96 -11.77 -18.55
C PRO A 123 8.37 -11.38 -18.09
N ASN A 124 8.84 -11.99 -17.00
CA ASN A 124 10.24 -11.96 -16.58
C ASN A 124 11.14 -12.67 -17.61
N ASP A 125 10.55 -13.58 -18.40
CA ASP A 125 11.21 -14.24 -19.51
C ASP A 125 10.25 -14.28 -20.71
N PRO A 126 10.51 -13.49 -21.76
CA PRO A 126 9.66 -13.45 -22.96
C PRO A 126 9.69 -14.75 -23.77
N LYS A 127 10.67 -15.64 -23.54
CA LYS A 127 10.74 -16.95 -24.22
C LYS A 127 9.88 -18.00 -23.52
N THR A 128 9.79 -17.96 -22.19
CA THR A 128 9.04 -18.95 -21.41
C THR A 128 7.68 -18.46 -20.93
N GLY A 129 7.39 -17.16 -21.06
CA GLY A 129 6.13 -16.56 -20.59
C GLY A 129 6.01 -16.50 -19.07
N LYS A 130 7.09 -16.75 -18.32
CA LYS A 130 7.10 -16.65 -16.86
C LYS A 130 6.82 -15.23 -16.44
N THR A 131 5.78 -15.00 -15.66
CA THR A 131 5.39 -13.67 -15.20
C THR A 131 5.90 -13.38 -13.78
N LEU A 132 5.81 -12.12 -13.35
CA LEU A 132 5.93 -11.79 -11.94
C LEU A 132 4.94 -12.61 -11.12
N GLY A 133 5.40 -13.16 -9.98
CA GLY A 133 4.60 -14.03 -9.11
C GLY A 133 4.41 -13.46 -7.70
N SER A 134 5.29 -12.57 -7.25
CA SER A 134 5.15 -11.88 -5.96
C SER A 134 6.04 -10.64 -5.86
N ILE A 135 5.70 -9.78 -4.90
CA ILE A 135 6.54 -8.68 -4.43
C ILE A 135 7.07 -9.05 -3.05
N ALA A 136 8.36 -8.86 -2.82
CA ALA A 136 8.98 -9.10 -1.53
C ALA A 136 9.75 -7.87 -1.06
N LEU A 137 9.62 -7.49 0.20
CA LEU A 137 10.50 -6.48 0.78
C LEU A 137 11.82 -7.12 1.19
N ALA A 138 12.94 -6.49 0.86
CA ALA A 138 14.23 -6.91 1.37
C ALA A 138 14.37 -6.56 2.86
N ARG A 139 15.22 -7.31 3.54
CA ARG A 139 15.63 -6.98 4.92
C ARG A 139 16.47 -5.71 4.89
N VAL A 140 16.21 -4.81 5.83
CA VAL A 140 17.14 -3.72 6.11
C VAL A 140 18.26 -4.23 7.02
N SER A 141 19.46 -3.64 6.91
CA SER A 141 20.55 -3.93 7.84
C SER A 141 20.08 -3.68 9.29
N GLY A 142 20.23 -4.66 10.17
CA GLY A 142 19.61 -4.66 11.51
C GLY A 142 18.38 -5.57 11.67
N GLY A 143 17.93 -6.24 10.60
CA GLY A 143 17.11 -7.45 10.68
C GLY A 143 15.61 -7.28 10.44
N GLY A 144 15.08 -6.06 10.41
CA GLY A 144 13.66 -5.79 10.12
C GLY A 144 13.32 -5.60 8.63
N ALA A 145 12.02 -5.51 8.32
CA ALA A 145 11.50 -5.02 7.04
C ALA A 145 11.18 -3.51 7.12
N GLY A 146 11.29 -2.80 6.01
CA GLY A 146 10.84 -1.39 5.91
C GLY A 146 9.32 -1.26 5.96
N ALA A 147 8.82 -0.02 6.00
CA ALA A 147 7.44 0.28 5.68
C ALA A 147 7.26 0.27 4.14
N PHE A 148 6.05 -0.08 3.70
CA PHE A 148 5.68 -0.18 2.30
C PHE A 148 4.24 0.24 2.04
N VAL A 149 4.05 0.95 0.94
CA VAL A 149 2.72 1.25 0.36
C VAL A 149 2.78 0.91 -1.12
N LEU A 150 1.80 0.17 -1.59
CA LEU A 150 1.54 -0.08 -3.01
C LEU A 150 0.12 0.38 -3.31
N ALA A 151 -0.03 1.17 -4.35
CA ALA A 151 -1.29 1.35 -5.06
C ALA A 151 -1.03 0.99 -6.52
N SER A 152 -1.83 0.10 -7.10
CA SER A 152 -1.57 -0.42 -8.44
C SER A 152 -2.82 -0.77 -9.21
N ASN A 153 -2.72 -0.61 -10.53
CA ASN A 153 -3.66 -1.16 -11.51
C ASN A 153 -3.17 -2.48 -12.13
N ALA A 154 -2.09 -3.04 -11.62
CA ALA A 154 -1.59 -4.36 -12.05
C ALA A 154 -2.46 -5.49 -11.47
N PRO A 155 -2.36 -6.71 -12.03
CA PRO A 155 -2.94 -7.89 -11.41
C PRO A 155 -2.39 -8.07 -9.99
N VAL A 156 -3.27 -8.48 -9.08
CA VAL A 156 -2.96 -8.64 -7.64
C VAL A 156 -1.78 -9.58 -7.42
N LEU A 157 -0.81 -9.15 -6.61
CA LEU A 157 0.37 -9.93 -6.27
C LEU A 157 0.52 -10.15 -4.77
N PRO A 158 0.93 -11.35 -4.33
CA PRO A 158 1.33 -11.57 -2.95
C PRO A 158 2.47 -10.63 -2.53
N VAL A 159 2.31 -9.95 -1.40
CA VAL A 159 3.35 -9.11 -0.78
C VAL A 159 3.91 -9.79 0.46
N THR A 160 5.20 -10.13 0.44
CA THR A 160 5.88 -10.82 1.55
C THR A 160 6.82 -9.88 2.31
N LEU A 161 6.77 -9.94 3.65
CA LEU A 161 7.76 -9.30 4.52
C LEU A 161 8.73 -10.33 5.11
N PRO A 162 10.01 -9.97 5.27
CA PRO A 162 10.96 -10.81 5.97
C PRO A 162 10.70 -10.79 7.47
N ALA A 163 10.66 -11.99 8.08
CA ALA A 163 10.52 -12.16 9.51
C ALA A 163 11.75 -11.60 10.26
N GLY A 164 11.54 -10.65 11.16
CA GLY A 164 12.58 -10.09 12.02
C GLY A 164 12.09 -8.94 12.88
N SER A 165 12.89 -8.53 13.87
CA SER A 165 12.63 -7.35 14.69
C SER A 165 12.90 -6.09 13.87
N GLY A 166 11.85 -5.30 13.62
CA GLY A 166 11.93 -4.00 12.98
C GLY A 166 11.02 -3.01 13.71
N ALA A 167 11.30 -1.72 13.55
CA ALA A 167 10.52 -0.65 14.19
C ALA A 167 9.77 0.21 13.15
N SER A 168 9.65 -0.25 11.89
CA SER A 168 9.15 0.63 10.83
C SER A 168 7.68 0.97 11.05
N LYS A 169 7.32 2.22 10.77
CA LYS A 169 5.98 2.75 10.95
C LYS A 169 5.42 3.26 9.63
N LEU A 170 4.13 3.06 9.42
CA LEU A 170 3.36 3.73 8.38
C LEU A 170 2.27 4.55 9.07
N SER A 171 2.24 5.84 8.78
CA SER A 171 1.22 6.76 9.30
C SER A 171 0.45 7.38 8.16
N ILE A 172 -0.88 7.30 8.19
CA ILE A 172 -1.78 7.89 7.19
C ILE A 172 -2.66 8.91 7.91
N GLY A 173 -2.45 10.19 7.60
CA GLY A 173 -3.06 11.33 8.29
C GLY A 173 -4.52 11.58 7.91
N ALA A 174 -5.15 12.53 8.61
CA ALA A 174 -6.56 12.87 8.45
C ALA A 174 -6.92 13.19 7.00
N GLY A 175 -8.01 12.58 6.51
CA GLY A 175 -8.52 12.77 5.14
C GLY A 175 -7.60 12.30 4.02
N ALA A 176 -6.45 11.68 4.32
CA ALA A 176 -5.56 11.14 3.30
C ALA A 176 -6.18 9.91 2.62
N GLN A 177 -5.84 9.70 1.36
CA GLN A 177 -6.46 8.69 0.51
C GLN A 177 -5.38 7.89 -0.24
N VAL A 178 -5.51 6.56 -0.21
CA VAL A 178 -4.70 5.63 -1.02
C VAL A 178 -5.63 4.80 -1.88
N LEU A 179 -5.63 5.07 -3.18
CA LEU A 179 -6.59 4.57 -4.14
C LEU A 179 -5.86 3.74 -5.21
N GLY A 180 -6.26 2.48 -5.35
CA GLY A 180 -5.72 1.53 -6.32
C GLY A 180 -6.82 1.02 -7.25
N GLY A 181 -6.61 1.06 -8.56
CA GLY A 181 -7.58 0.50 -9.52
C GLY A 181 -7.66 -1.03 -9.47
N GLY A 182 -6.62 -1.71 -9.00
CA GLY A 182 -6.58 -3.17 -8.81
C GLY A 182 -6.30 -3.58 -7.37
N GLU A 183 -5.21 -3.05 -6.79
CA GLU A 183 -4.82 -3.37 -5.43
C GLU A 183 -4.27 -2.16 -4.65
N VAL A 184 -4.47 -2.21 -3.34
CA VAL A 184 -3.71 -1.46 -2.35
C VAL A 184 -3.07 -2.45 -1.38
N ALA A 185 -1.75 -2.38 -1.22
CA ALA A 185 -1.04 -3.18 -0.23
C ALA A 185 -0.26 -2.29 0.74
N LEU A 186 -0.50 -2.47 2.03
CA LEU A 186 0.16 -1.73 3.10
C LEU A 186 0.97 -2.65 3.98
N SER A 187 2.15 -2.19 4.38
CA SER A 187 2.95 -2.94 5.33
C SER A 187 3.86 -2.10 6.20
N ALA A 188 4.05 -2.55 7.44
CA ALA A 188 5.07 -2.04 8.36
C ALA A 188 5.52 -3.16 9.31
N SER A 189 6.78 -3.12 9.75
CA SER A 189 7.34 -4.12 10.68
C SER A 189 7.01 -3.85 12.15
N ASN A 190 6.36 -2.72 12.46
CA ASN A 190 5.88 -2.42 13.81
C ASN A 190 4.42 -1.99 13.84
N THR A 191 4.05 -0.89 13.19
CA THR A 191 2.71 -0.32 13.33
C THR A 191 2.27 0.40 12.05
N ILE A 192 1.00 0.24 11.71
CA ILE A 192 0.29 1.07 10.74
C ILE A 192 -0.76 1.87 11.53
N SER A 193 -0.64 3.20 11.53
CA SER A 193 -1.61 4.11 12.14
C SER A 193 -2.38 4.85 11.05
N MET A 194 -3.71 4.70 11.03
CA MET A 194 -4.60 5.46 10.16
C MET A 194 -5.45 6.39 11.00
N ASP A 195 -5.56 7.65 10.57
CA ASP A 195 -6.59 8.53 11.06
C ASP A 195 -7.99 7.98 10.69
N PRO A 196 -9.02 8.10 11.55
CA PRO A 196 -10.36 7.60 11.25
C PRO A 196 -11.03 8.18 9.99
N SER A 197 -10.56 9.35 9.53
CA SER A 197 -11.04 9.99 8.30
C SER A 197 -10.22 9.67 7.05
N ALA A 198 -9.09 8.96 7.19
CA ALA A 198 -8.33 8.46 6.06
C ALA A 198 -9.09 7.34 5.34
N ARG A 199 -8.78 7.12 4.06
CA ARG A 199 -9.45 6.10 3.24
C ARG A 199 -8.50 5.24 2.42
N LEU A 200 -8.86 3.98 2.29
CA LEU A 200 -8.26 3.03 1.35
C LEU A 200 -9.32 2.53 0.40
N ALA A 201 -9.07 2.49 -0.91
CA ALA A 201 -10.03 1.93 -1.85
C ALA A 201 -9.33 1.20 -2.98
N ALA A 202 -9.64 -0.08 -3.12
CA ALA A 202 -9.27 -0.93 -4.25
C ALA A 202 -10.11 -2.22 -4.23
N PRO A 203 -10.29 -2.90 -5.37
CA PRO A 203 -10.92 -4.22 -5.41
C PRO A 203 -10.27 -5.23 -4.47
N THR A 204 -8.93 -5.15 -4.31
CA THR A 204 -8.17 -5.93 -3.34
C THR A 204 -7.41 -5.02 -2.39
N VAL A 205 -7.55 -5.25 -1.08
CA VAL A 205 -6.75 -4.58 -0.06
C VAL A 205 -5.97 -5.62 0.74
N MET A 206 -4.67 -5.40 0.86
CA MET A 206 -3.76 -6.27 1.60
C MET A 206 -3.09 -5.49 2.71
N VAL A 207 -3.07 -6.04 3.93
CA VAL A 207 -2.36 -5.45 5.06
C VAL A 207 -1.46 -6.49 5.70
N SER A 208 -0.18 -6.15 5.88
CA SER A 208 0.81 -7.02 6.51
C SER A 208 1.57 -6.32 7.62
N VAL A 209 1.40 -6.79 8.85
CA VAL A 209 1.99 -6.22 10.08
C VAL A 209 2.26 -7.32 11.12
N PRO A 210 2.95 -7.06 12.25
CA PRO A 210 3.09 -8.08 13.29
C PRO A 210 1.78 -8.46 13.97
N VAL A 211 0.97 -7.46 14.30
CA VAL A 211 -0.28 -7.63 15.04
C VAL A 211 -1.40 -6.87 14.34
N ILE A 212 -2.55 -7.52 14.16
CA ILE A 212 -3.77 -6.88 13.67
C ILE A 212 -4.80 -6.96 14.80
N ASN A 213 -5.44 -5.84 15.11
CA ASN A 213 -6.47 -5.77 16.14
C ASN A 213 -7.80 -5.36 15.49
N PHE A 214 -8.83 -6.14 15.72
CA PHE A 214 -10.21 -5.77 15.44
C PHE A 214 -10.84 -5.18 16.70
N GLY A 215 -11.61 -4.10 16.55
CA GLY A 215 -12.25 -3.40 17.67
C GLY A 215 -11.33 -2.39 18.37
N THR A 216 -11.73 -1.95 19.57
CA THR A 216 -11.06 -0.86 20.31
C THR A 216 -10.35 -1.37 21.56
N GLY A 217 -9.14 -1.90 21.40
CA GLY A 217 -8.35 -2.39 22.54
C GLY A 217 -6.87 -2.64 22.27
N GLY A 218 -6.45 -2.66 21.00
CA GLY A 218 -5.06 -2.84 20.60
C GLY A 218 -4.21 -1.58 20.78
N ALA A 219 -3.04 -1.73 21.40
CA ALA A 219 -2.09 -0.62 21.63
C ALA A 219 -1.01 -0.48 20.53
N SER A 220 -0.79 -1.52 19.71
CA SER A 220 0.22 -1.55 18.64
C SER A 220 -0.20 -2.47 17.49
N GLY A 221 0.49 -2.35 16.36
CA GLY A 221 0.19 -3.11 15.14
C GLY A 221 -0.70 -2.32 14.18
N PHE A 222 -1.75 -2.93 13.66
CA PHE A 222 -2.77 -2.27 12.85
C PHE A 222 -4.14 -2.44 13.50
N ASN A 223 -4.76 -1.32 13.86
CA ASN A 223 -6.12 -1.31 14.41
C ASN A 223 -7.12 -1.15 13.27
N LEU A 224 -7.85 -2.22 12.95
CA LEU A 224 -8.95 -2.18 12.01
C LEU A 224 -10.22 -1.77 12.74
N SER A 225 -10.60 -0.50 12.63
CA SER A 225 -11.85 0.00 13.21
C SER A 225 -13.06 -0.47 12.40
N ALA A 226 -14.23 -0.49 13.05
CA ALA A 226 -15.51 -0.73 12.36
C ALA A 226 -15.76 0.30 11.24
N SER A 227 -15.34 1.55 11.45
CA SER A 227 -15.48 2.61 10.44
C SER A 227 -14.62 2.38 9.20
N LEU A 228 -13.37 1.92 9.39
CA LEU A 228 -12.49 1.57 8.27
C LEU A 228 -13.03 0.36 7.51
N LEU A 229 -13.56 -0.63 8.23
CA LEU A 229 -14.13 -1.79 7.58
C LEU A 229 -15.39 -1.45 6.76
N ALA A 230 -16.31 -0.67 7.32
CA ALA A 230 -17.47 -0.16 6.58
C ALA A 230 -17.03 0.65 5.35
N GLN A 231 -15.99 1.47 5.50
CA GLN A 231 -15.42 2.23 4.39
C GLN A 231 -14.82 1.33 3.29
N LEU A 232 -14.23 0.19 3.64
CA LEU A 232 -13.75 -0.79 2.67
C LEU A 232 -14.91 -1.54 1.98
N SER A 233 -15.97 -1.88 2.71
CA SER A 233 -17.14 -2.59 2.18
C SER A 233 -18.02 -1.70 1.28
N GLU A 234 -18.05 -0.40 1.51
CA GLU A 234 -18.78 0.58 0.69
C GLU A 234 -17.97 1.05 -0.53
N GLY A 235 -16.63 1.06 -0.46
CA GLY A 235 -15.75 1.63 -1.50
C GLY A 235 -15.75 3.17 -1.48
N ASP A 236 -15.69 3.81 -2.65
CA ASP A 236 -15.89 5.26 -2.81
C ASP A 236 -16.86 5.54 -3.97
N PRO A 237 -18.18 5.59 -3.69
CA PRO A 237 -19.20 5.85 -4.70
C PRO A 237 -19.05 7.21 -5.40
N LEU A 238 -18.47 8.22 -4.73
CA LEU A 238 -18.29 9.55 -5.32
C LEU A 238 -17.21 9.55 -6.41
N ARG A 239 -16.27 8.60 -6.35
CA ARG A 239 -15.21 8.40 -7.34
C ARG A 239 -15.38 7.15 -8.20
N ASN A 240 -16.53 6.48 -8.11
CA ASN A 240 -16.80 5.20 -8.76
C ASN A 240 -15.75 4.11 -8.45
N LEU A 241 -15.19 4.13 -7.23
CA LEU A 241 -14.32 3.05 -6.79
C LEU A 241 -15.17 1.93 -6.20
N PRO A 242 -15.00 0.68 -6.69
CA PRO A 242 -15.78 -0.43 -6.19
C PRO A 242 -15.47 -0.70 -4.72
N ALA A 243 -16.43 -1.35 -4.06
CA ALA A 243 -16.21 -2.00 -2.78
C ALA A 243 -14.98 -2.91 -2.83
N THR A 244 -14.29 -3.03 -1.69
CA THR A 244 -13.23 -4.02 -1.53
C THR A 244 -13.88 -5.39 -1.58
N GLY A 245 -13.58 -6.17 -2.63
CA GLY A 245 -14.07 -7.53 -2.77
C GLY A 245 -13.16 -8.54 -2.08
N ASN A 246 -11.84 -8.30 -2.04
CA ASN A 246 -10.88 -9.21 -1.43
C ASN A 246 -10.04 -8.48 -0.37
N LEU A 247 -10.21 -8.87 0.88
CA LEU A 247 -9.44 -8.34 2.01
C LEU A 247 -8.47 -9.41 2.53
N VAL A 248 -7.17 -9.14 2.45
CA VAL A 248 -6.11 -10.03 2.94
C VAL A 248 -5.40 -9.39 4.13
N LEU A 249 -5.50 -10.04 5.29
CA LEU A 249 -4.93 -9.58 6.55
C LEU A 249 -3.89 -10.58 7.04
N SER A 250 -2.63 -10.19 6.99
CA SER A 250 -1.49 -11.01 7.36
C SER A 250 -0.82 -10.45 8.61
N ALA A 251 -0.92 -11.17 9.72
CA ALA A 251 -0.26 -10.87 10.98
C ALA A 251 0.88 -11.86 11.25
N SER A 252 2.13 -11.40 11.33
CA SER A 252 3.25 -12.32 11.60
C SER A 252 3.28 -12.87 13.03
N THR A 253 2.50 -12.27 13.95
CA THR A 253 2.44 -12.67 15.36
C THR A 253 1.02 -13.08 15.75
N ALA A 254 0.04 -12.17 15.67
CA ALA A 254 -1.31 -12.47 16.11
C ALA A 254 -2.36 -11.56 15.47
N ILE A 255 -3.55 -12.11 15.31
CA ILE A 255 -4.79 -11.35 15.15
C ILE A 255 -5.50 -11.32 16.50
N ASN A 256 -5.87 -10.14 16.98
CA ASN A 256 -6.60 -9.96 18.23
C ASN A 256 -7.99 -9.40 17.93
N VAL A 257 -9.01 -9.89 18.62
CA VAL A 257 -10.39 -9.40 18.50
C VAL A 257 -10.84 -8.88 19.86
N TYR A 258 -11.17 -7.60 19.93
CA TYR A 258 -11.61 -6.92 21.16
C TYR A 258 -13.11 -6.66 21.12
N GLY A 259 -13.84 -7.25 22.05
CA GLY A 259 -15.30 -7.17 22.13
C GLY A 259 -16.00 -7.82 20.93
N SER A 260 -17.21 -7.34 20.64
CA SER A 260 -17.98 -7.78 19.48
C SER A 260 -17.50 -7.11 18.19
N VAL A 261 -17.34 -7.91 17.14
CA VAL A 261 -16.89 -7.46 15.81
C VAL A 261 -17.76 -8.10 14.74
N ASP A 262 -18.26 -7.29 13.81
CA ASP A 262 -18.93 -7.78 12.59
C ASP A 262 -18.03 -7.39 11.42
N LEU A 263 -17.51 -8.38 10.69
CA LEU A 263 -16.79 -8.17 9.45
C LEU A 263 -17.64 -8.61 8.26
N GLY A 264 -17.88 -7.66 7.36
CA GLY A 264 -18.65 -7.86 6.13
C GLY A 264 -20.13 -7.53 6.32
N ASP A 265 -20.56 -6.48 5.63
CA ASP A 265 -21.97 -6.18 5.46
C ASP A 265 -22.56 -7.02 4.33
N LEU A 266 -23.89 -7.17 4.36
CA LEU A 266 -24.62 -7.71 3.23
C LEU A 266 -25.04 -6.53 2.34
N ASP A 267 -24.90 -6.70 1.03
CA ASP A 267 -25.55 -5.87 0.05
C ASP A 267 -27.07 -5.88 0.33
N PRO A 268 -27.69 -4.71 0.57
CA PRO A 268 -29.11 -4.63 0.92
C PRO A 268 -30.06 -5.02 -0.23
N VAL A 269 -29.56 -5.04 -1.47
CA VAL A 269 -30.31 -5.40 -2.68
C VAL A 269 -30.18 -6.89 -2.98
N THR A 270 -28.95 -7.44 -2.91
CA THR A 270 -28.68 -8.84 -3.30
C THR A 270 -28.66 -9.81 -2.11
N GLY A 271 -28.52 -9.30 -0.88
CA GLY A 271 -28.36 -10.09 0.34
C GLY A 271 -27.03 -10.85 0.43
N GLN A 272 -26.09 -10.60 -0.49
CA GLN A 272 -24.78 -11.23 -0.52
C GLN A 272 -23.75 -10.42 0.27
N PRO A 273 -22.70 -11.05 0.83
CA PRO A 273 -21.59 -10.31 1.45
C PRO A 273 -20.95 -9.30 0.48
N LEU A 274 -20.66 -8.08 0.95
CA LEU A 274 -19.94 -7.06 0.18
C LEU A 274 -18.47 -7.43 -0.04
N LEU A 275 -17.86 -8.14 0.93
CA LEU A 275 -16.59 -8.81 0.75
C LEU A 275 -16.85 -10.15 0.05
N ALA A 276 -16.22 -10.41 -1.10
CA ALA A 276 -16.27 -11.70 -1.77
C ALA A 276 -15.21 -12.69 -1.23
N ALA A 277 -14.17 -12.18 -0.57
CA ALA A 277 -13.14 -12.98 0.06
C ALA A 277 -12.51 -12.24 1.25
N LEU A 278 -12.35 -12.97 2.36
CA LEU A 278 -11.58 -12.55 3.53
C LEU A 278 -10.52 -13.59 3.84
N THR A 279 -9.25 -13.21 3.74
CA THR A 279 -8.12 -14.07 4.12
C THR A 279 -7.50 -13.56 5.40
N LEU A 280 -7.47 -14.40 6.42
CA LEU A 280 -6.76 -14.14 7.68
C LEU A 280 -5.56 -15.09 7.77
N SER A 281 -4.35 -14.53 7.85
CA SER A 281 -3.12 -15.29 8.04
C SER A 281 -2.44 -14.83 9.33
N ALA A 282 -2.37 -15.69 10.34
CA ALA A 282 -1.68 -15.40 11.58
C ALA A 282 -1.23 -16.68 12.29
N SER A 283 -0.20 -16.57 13.15
CA SER A 283 0.19 -17.68 14.03
C SER A 283 -0.80 -17.94 15.16
N ALA A 284 -1.57 -16.93 15.56
CA ALA A 284 -2.61 -17.02 16.57
C ALA A 284 -3.77 -16.06 16.28
N ILE A 285 -4.98 -16.45 16.69
CA ILE A 285 -6.17 -15.59 16.72
C ILE A 285 -6.69 -15.58 18.17
N ASN A 286 -6.69 -14.41 18.82
CA ASN A 286 -7.05 -14.24 20.23
C ASN A 286 -8.34 -13.43 20.38
N GLY A 287 -9.22 -13.86 21.29
CA GLY A 287 -10.41 -13.10 21.68
C GLY A 287 -10.24 -12.43 23.04
N PHE A 288 -10.59 -11.15 23.12
CA PHE A 288 -10.59 -10.33 24.34
C PHE A 288 -12.00 -9.71 24.51
N GLY A 289 -12.93 -10.48 25.07
CA GLY A 289 -14.32 -10.06 25.23
C GLY A 289 -15.01 -10.72 26.41
N ALA A 290 -16.24 -10.31 26.67
CA ALA A 290 -17.13 -10.93 27.64
C ALA A 290 -17.85 -12.15 27.02
N ALA A 291 -18.52 -12.95 27.86
CA ALA A 291 -19.29 -14.11 27.40
C ALA A 291 -20.43 -13.78 26.42
N THR A 292 -20.86 -12.51 26.38
CA THR A 292 -21.92 -12.00 25.48
C THR A 292 -21.38 -11.46 24.16
N ASP A 293 -20.06 -11.30 24.03
CA ASP A 293 -19.47 -10.78 22.80
C ASP A 293 -19.49 -11.83 21.70
N SER A 294 -19.68 -11.37 20.46
CA SER A 294 -19.69 -12.25 19.29
C SER A 294 -18.88 -11.66 18.15
N VAL A 295 -18.21 -12.55 17.41
CA VAL A 295 -17.49 -12.21 16.19
C VAL A 295 -18.26 -12.81 15.01
N LYS A 296 -18.66 -11.95 14.07
CA LYS A 296 -19.31 -12.36 12.82
C LYS A 296 -18.37 -12.07 11.66
N LEU A 297 -18.24 -13.04 10.77
CA LEU A 297 -17.42 -12.93 9.56
C LEU A 297 -18.32 -13.32 8.38
N ARG A 298 -18.47 -12.41 7.42
CA ARG A 298 -19.23 -12.61 6.19
C ARG A 298 -18.30 -12.30 5.01
N ALA A 299 -18.05 -13.31 4.19
CA ALA A 299 -17.32 -13.23 2.93
C ALA A 299 -17.79 -14.34 1.99
#